data_AF-I0GZZ4-F1
#
_entry.id   AF-I0GZZ4-F1
#
_cell.length_a   1.000
_cell.length_b   1.000
_cell.length_c   1.000
_cell.angle_alpha   90.00
_cell.angle_beta   90.00
_cell.angle_gamma   90.00
#
_symmetry.space_group_name_H-M   'P 1'
#
loop_
_entity.id
_entity.type
_entity.pdbx_description
1 polymer ?
#
loop_
_entity_poly.entity_id
_entity_poly.type
_entity_poly.pdbx_seq_one_letter_code
_entity_poly.pdbx_strand_id
1 'polypeptide(L)'
;MTGPKARGGFGRRPANGPGGGGPPDDREAERGLRGLVGSGSSQVSVGAALRARDASRPSDEQVAEAERDLVIVRRNWLPREELPRR
;
A
#
# COMPACT_ATOMS: atom_id res chain seq x y z
N MET A 1 -40.70 -4.00 -21.98
CA MET A 1 -39.55 -3.11 -21.77
C MET A 1 -39.37 -2.91 -20.27
N THR A 2 -38.46 -3.64 -19.63
CA THR A 2 -37.08 -3.20 -19.29
C THR A 2 -37.06 -2.21 -18.12
N GLY A 3 -36.55 -2.66 -16.96
CA GLY A 3 -36.34 -1.81 -15.78
C GLY A 3 -35.13 -0.87 -15.92
N PRO A 4 -34.76 -0.19 -14.83
CA PRO A 4 -33.40 -0.42 -14.34
C PRO A 4 -33.32 -0.67 -12.83
N LYS A 5 -32.38 -1.55 -12.52
CA LYS A 5 -31.89 -2.00 -11.22
C LYS A 5 -31.14 -0.86 -10.51
N ALA A 6 -31.66 -0.38 -9.36
CA ALA A 6 -30.89 0.48 -8.47
C ALA A 6 -29.96 -0.38 -7.60
N ARG A 7 -28.70 0.06 -7.54
CA ARG A 7 -27.51 -0.68 -7.08
C ARG A 7 -27.53 -0.96 -5.58
N GLY A 8 -26.99 -2.13 -5.22
CA GLY A 8 -26.81 -2.59 -3.85
C GLY A 8 -26.13 -1.54 -2.97
N GLY A 9 -26.71 -1.31 -1.80
CA GLY A 9 -26.16 -0.45 -0.77
C GLY A 9 -24.87 -1.07 -0.24
N PHE A 10 -23.78 -0.32 -0.37
CA PHE A 10 -22.57 -0.59 0.39
C PHE A 10 -22.93 -0.41 1.87
N GLY A 11 -22.87 -1.50 2.62
CA GLY A 11 -23.17 -1.52 4.05
C GLY A 11 -22.42 -0.40 4.77
N ARG A 12 -23.15 0.36 5.57
CA ARG A 12 -22.57 1.39 6.42
C ARG A 12 -21.52 0.75 7.32
N ARG A 13 -20.27 1.19 7.19
CA ARG A 13 -19.26 1.02 8.23
C ARG A 13 -19.82 1.66 9.51
N PRO A 14 -19.85 0.98 10.66
CA PRO A 14 -20.35 1.60 11.88
C PRO A 14 -19.47 2.81 12.22
N ALA A 15 -20.13 3.93 12.52
CA ALA A 15 -19.48 5.11 13.06
C ALA A 15 -19.10 4.80 14.52
N ASN A 16 -17.81 4.76 14.82
CA ASN A 16 -17.35 4.84 16.21
C ASN A 16 -17.72 6.23 16.73
N GLY A 17 -18.72 6.30 17.61
CA GLY A 17 -19.08 7.49 18.35
C GLY A 17 -18.06 7.80 19.46
N PRO A 18 -17.97 9.05 19.94
CA PRO A 18 -17.03 9.41 20.99
C PRO A 18 -17.66 9.09 22.35
N GLY A 19 -17.17 8.07 23.05
CA GLY A 19 -17.63 7.77 24.40
C GLY A 19 -17.08 6.47 24.96
N GLY A 20 -16.01 6.56 25.75
CA GLY A 20 -15.44 5.43 26.48
C GLY A 20 -14.07 5.74 27.06
N GLY A 21 -13.99 6.63 28.05
CA GLY A 21 -12.76 6.96 28.76
C GLY A 21 -12.32 5.86 29.74
N GLY A 22 -11.82 4.75 29.21
CA GLY A 22 -11.00 3.80 29.97
C GLY A 22 -9.51 4.04 29.73
N PRO A 23 -8.60 3.61 30.63
CA PRO A 23 -7.17 3.67 30.36
C PRO A 23 -6.89 2.95 29.02
N PRO A 24 -6.06 3.53 28.14
CA PRO A 24 -5.84 2.97 26.81
C PRO A 24 -5.32 1.54 26.97
N ASP A 25 -5.97 0.59 26.29
CA ASP A 25 -5.41 -0.76 26.13
C ASP A 25 -3.99 -0.59 25.60
N ASP A 26 -2.99 -1.24 26.21
CA ASP A 26 -1.58 -1.10 25.82
C ASP A 26 -1.39 -1.37 24.32
N ARG A 27 -2.26 -2.22 23.73
CA ARG A 27 -2.28 -2.47 22.28
C ARG A 27 -2.81 -1.30 21.45
N GLU A 28 -3.70 -0.50 22.00
CA GLU A 28 -4.25 0.72 21.39
C GLU A 28 -3.27 1.90 21.55
N ALA A 29 -2.62 2.01 22.71
CA ALA A 29 -1.50 2.92 22.94
C ALA A 29 -0.31 2.61 22.02
N GLU A 30 0.09 1.33 21.91
CA GLU A 30 1.12 0.89 20.97
C GLU A 30 0.72 1.14 19.51
N ARG A 31 -0.55 0.94 19.14
CA ARG A 31 -1.04 1.28 17.79
C ARG A 31 -0.95 2.78 17.51
N GLY A 32 -1.29 3.62 18.48
CA GLY A 32 -1.15 5.07 18.39
C GLY A 32 0.31 5.49 18.24
N LEU A 33 1.20 4.91 19.05
CA LEU A 33 2.64 5.17 19.01
C LEU A 33 3.30 4.63 17.72
N ARG A 34 2.86 3.50 17.18
CA ARG A 34 3.30 3.00 15.85
C ARG A 34 2.87 3.91 14.71
N GLY A 35 1.76 4.65 14.86
CA GLY A 35 1.34 5.69 13.94
C GLY A 35 2.14 6.99 14.05
N LEU A 36 2.76 7.24 15.21
CA LEU A 36 3.60 8.41 15.50
C LEU A 36 5.10 8.18 15.22
N VAL A 37 5.61 6.98 15.46
CA VAL A 37 7.05 6.62 15.40
C VAL A 37 7.38 5.73 14.18
N GLY A 38 6.38 5.13 13.54
CA GLY A 38 6.51 4.52 12.21
C GLY A 38 6.20 5.55 11.12
N SER A 39 6.62 5.31 9.88
CA SER A 39 6.10 6.06 8.72
C SER A 39 4.59 6.07 8.85
N GLY A 40 3.98 7.21 9.16
CA GLY A 40 2.55 7.30 9.49
C GLY A 40 1.67 6.66 8.41
N SER A 41 0.37 6.56 8.67
CA SER A 41 -0.55 5.96 7.69
C SER A 41 -0.31 6.51 6.28
N SER A 42 -0.12 5.62 5.30
CA SER A 42 0.14 5.97 3.91
C SER A 42 -0.86 7.02 3.42
N GLN A 43 -0.37 8.14 2.89
CA GLN A 43 -1.20 9.20 2.30
C GLN A 43 -1.86 8.76 0.99
N VAL A 44 -1.42 7.64 0.41
CA VAL A 44 -1.91 7.10 -0.85
C VAL A 44 -2.66 5.79 -0.59
N SER A 45 -3.91 5.72 -1.06
CA SER A 45 -4.69 4.48 -1.02
C SER A 45 -4.09 3.43 -1.94
N VAL A 46 -4.33 2.14 -1.66
CA VAL A 46 -3.80 1.04 -2.49
C VAL A 46 -4.17 1.21 -3.97
N GLY A 47 -5.42 1.56 -4.27
CA GLY A 47 -5.87 1.76 -5.65
C GLY A 47 -5.19 2.96 -6.33
N ALA A 48 -4.94 4.04 -5.60
CA ALA A 48 -4.18 5.18 -6.13
C ALA A 48 -2.71 4.80 -6.39
N ALA A 49 -2.11 4.01 -5.50
CA ALA A 49 -0.74 3.52 -5.67
C ALA A 49 -0.60 2.60 -6.88
N LEU A 50 -1.56 1.69 -7.10
CA LEU A 50 -1.55 0.82 -8.27
C LEU A 50 -1.69 1.61 -9.57
N ARG A 51 -2.61 2.58 -9.62
CA ARG A 51 -2.74 3.47 -10.79
C ARG A 51 -1.48 4.30 -11.04
N ALA A 52 -0.83 4.79 -9.99
CA ALA A 52 0.44 5.51 -10.12
C ALA A 52 1.53 4.61 -10.74
N ARG A 53 1.62 3.34 -10.33
CA ARG A 53 2.54 2.36 -10.94
C ARG A 53 2.26 2.13 -12.42
N ASP A 54 1.00 2.03 -12.80
CA ASP A 54 0.63 1.84 -14.20
C ASP A 54 0.94 3.08 -15.04
N ALA A 55 0.68 4.28 -14.51
CA ALA A 55 1.02 5.54 -15.15
C ALA A 55 2.54 5.78 -15.26
N SER A 56 3.32 5.20 -14.34
CA SER A 56 4.78 5.32 -14.32
C SER A 56 5.50 4.15 -15.00
N ARG A 57 4.82 3.37 -15.85
CA ARG A 57 5.51 2.31 -16.59
C ARG A 57 6.53 2.93 -17.56
N PRO A 58 7.80 2.51 -17.51
CA PRO A 58 8.81 2.95 -18.47
C PRO A 58 8.40 2.59 -19.91
N SER A 59 8.76 3.44 -20.87
CA SER A 59 8.71 3.10 -22.28
C SER A 59 9.86 2.16 -22.66
N ASP A 60 9.74 1.49 -23.80
CA ASP A 60 10.80 0.61 -24.32
C ASP A 60 12.11 1.36 -24.58
N GLU A 61 12.03 2.61 -25.03
CA GLU A 61 13.20 3.47 -25.24
C GLU A 61 13.92 3.79 -23.92
N GLN A 62 13.16 4.09 -22.86
CA GLN A 62 13.71 4.33 -21.52
C GLN A 62 14.36 3.07 -20.94
N VAL A 63 13.79 1.90 -21.22
CA VAL A 63 14.39 0.61 -20.85
C VAL A 63 15.70 0.40 -21.61
N ALA A 64 15.73 0.64 -22.92
CA ALA A 64 16.93 0.49 -23.73
C ALA A 64 18.04 1.49 -23.34
N GLU A 65 17.69 2.73 -23.00
CA GLU A 65 18.62 3.71 -22.44
C GLU A 65 19.21 3.21 -21.11
N ALA A 66 18.34 2.76 -20.20
CA ALA A 66 18.75 2.24 -18.91
C ALA A 66 19.68 1.02 -19.02
N GLU A 67 19.44 0.12 -19.97
CA GLU A 67 20.30 -1.05 -20.21
C GLU A 67 21.71 -0.67 -20.67
N ARG A 68 21.85 0.42 -21.44
CA ARG A 68 23.17 0.89 -21.90
C ARG A 68 23.93 1.65 -20.81
N ASP A 69 23.22 2.45 -20.01
CA ASP A 69 23.85 3.51 -19.23
C ASP A 69 23.88 3.23 -17.72
N LEU A 70 22.96 2.41 -17.18
CA LEU A 70 22.88 2.17 -15.73
C LEU A 70 23.87 1.10 -15.27
N VAL A 71 24.77 1.49 -14.38
CA VAL A 71 25.67 0.57 -13.68
C VAL A 71 24.94 -0.10 -12.50
N ILE A 72 24.64 -1.40 -12.61
CA ILE A 72 23.99 -2.17 -11.54
C ILE A 72 25.04 -2.77 -10.60
N VAL A 73 25.09 -2.30 -9.35
CA VAL A 73 25.98 -2.81 -8.30
C VAL A 73 25.26 -3.83 -7.41
N ARG A 74 25.71 -5.09 -7.40
CA ARG A 74 25.08 -6.20 -6.64
C ARG A 74 25.87 -6.62 -5.39
N ARG A 75 26.02 -5.72 -4.42
CA ARG A 75 26.71 -6.04 -3.15
C ARG A 75 25.76 -6.74 -2.19
N ASN A 76 26.17 -7.87 -1.63
CA ASN A 76 25.40 -8.66 -0.66
C ASN A 76 23.98 -9.04 -1.12
N TRP A 77 23.76 -9.05 -2.44
CA TRP A 77 22.48 -9.42 -3.03
C TRP A 77 22.48 -10.93 -3.31
N LEU A 78 21.52 -11.64 -2.72
CA LEU A 78 21.28 -13.05 -2.99
C LEU A 78 20.07 -13.18 -3.93
N PRO A 79 20.20 -13.83 -5.11
CA PRO A 79 19.07 -14.12 -5.98
C PRO A 79 17.94 -14.83 -5.25
N ARG A 80 16.70 -14.57 -5.69
CA ARG A 80 15.51 -15.18 -5.07
C ARG A 80 15.55 -16.70 -5.17
N GLU A 81 16.10 -17.20 -6.27
CA GLU A 81 16.26 -18.62 -6.61
C GLU A 81 17.20 -19.33 -5.62
N GLU A 82 18.10 -18.58 -4.96
CA GLU A 82 19.10 -19.06 -4.01
C GLU A 82 18.65 -18.91 -2.54
N LEU A 83 17.52 -18.24 -2.28
CA LEU A 83 16.98 -18.10 -0.92
C LEU A 83 16.31 -19.41 -0.44
N PRO A 84 16.48 -19.79 0.84
CA PRO A 84 15.78 -20.94 1.41
C PRO A 84 14.26 -20.78 1.30
N ARG A 85 13.58 -21.79 0.76
CA ARG A 85 12.11 -21.83 0.74
C ARG A 85 11.62 -22.20 2.14
N ARG A 86 10.71 -21.40 2.69
CA ARG A 86 9.98 -21.67 3.94
C ARG A 86 8.57 -22.17 3.64
#